data_AF-A0A6G0TFA3-F1
#
_entry.id   AF-A0A6G0TFA3-F1
#
_cell.length_a   1.000
_cell.length_b   1.000
_cell.length_c   1.000
_cell.angle_alpha   90.00
_cell.angle_beta   90.00
_cell.angle_gamma   90.00
#
_symmetry.space_group_name_H-M   'P 1'
#
loop_
_entity.id
_entity.type
_entity.pdbx_description
1 polymer ?
#
loop_
_entity_poly.entity_id
_entity_poly.type
_entity_poly.pdbx_seq_one_letter_code
_entity_poly.pdbx_strand_id
1 'polypeptide(L)'
;MAPKKKAINAYSVYMTEIQQTLLKQGKKLSMPEMSVYCKKDWENMSDQMKEKYKIQAKNLKSDEKKGKFTSIGENVVDVQKQSVDTIFQANAMYEYIKELLDMQPSNYYLPKQTFIVIHVNPYTSEKEGFYFPAEISMAEFSLEKGLIRIFHQLIGFDQVRTSAPKACTGDINNHAANNHKINVFLMFPNNYTKILLKIIGFIMNKEVDEAVLNDPTLDMPPVYTAHTPIDNELMITGTSLFKLFGSAVKNADRNYFNNIIRVYHLDKLLMELKNRCHKIRYPESEDLALPSVAMATDTLTKDVFSTIISIGCNYHEKLEHSHVCSNFFVCKWIHIVSAHCCRYFDIKLAPGCHYDFDLSEIENPIEENFDKLNISKFSANFSIDTEIDKSISATSSFPALDNKSSNAIQKPVWNIPESKANTNRETASNQVNNFPPLGDPQSIQNITPTTETNDWFRNTGRGRGIINQVQNNNQNQSNENSQQPYKGRGCFKDKNK
;
A
#
# COMPACT_ATOMS: atom_id res chain seq x y z
N MET A 1 -51.07 1.01 9.72
CA MET A 1 -50.84 0.17 8.52
C MET A 1 -49.91 0.93 7.58
N ALA A 2 -48.74 0.39 7.25
CA ALA A 2 -47.86 1.02 6.26
C ALA A 2 -48.55 1.01 4.87
N PRO A 3 -48.45 2.09 4.07
CA PRO A 3 -49.06 2.12 2.76
C PRO A 3 -48.43 1.03 1.87
N LYS A 4 -49.27 0.18 1.27
CA LYS A 4 -48.83 -0.84 0.31
C LYS A 4 -48.07 -0.14 -0.83
N LYS A 5 -46.84 -0.59 -1.11
CA LYS A 5 -46.02 -0.07 -2.22
C LYS A 5 -46.83 -0.17 -3.52
N LYS A 6 -46.91 0.94 -4.26
CA LYS A 6 -47.55 0.97 -5.58
C LYS A 6 -46.70 0.12 -6.53
N ALA A 7 -47.27 -0.97 -7.04
CA ALA A 7 -46.58 -1.82 -8.00
C ALA A 7 -46.34 -1.03 -9.29
N ILE A 8 -45.07 -0.88 -9.70
CA ILE A 8 -44.71 -0.30 -11.00
C ILE A 8 -45.32 -1.21 -12.08
N ASN A 9 -46.27 -0.69 -12.85
CA ASN A 9 -46.91 -1.39 -13.96
C ASN A 9 -46.63 -0.65 -15.27
N ALA A 10 -46.76 -1.32 -16.41
CA ALA A 10 -46.49 -0.73 -17.73
C ALA A 10 -47.26 0.59 -17.94
N TYR A 11 -48.51 0.66 -17.47
CA TYR A 11 -49.34 1.86 -17.53
C TYR A 11 -48.77 3.03 -16.72
N SER A 12 -48.18 2.79 -15.55
CA SER A 12 -47.56 3.83 -14.73
C SER A 12 -46.32 4.44 -15.38
N VAL A 13 -45.53 3.64 -16.11
CA VAL A 13 -44.37 4.12 -16.87
C VAL A 13 -44.83 5.03 -18.01
N TYR A 14 -45.85 4.59 -18.77
CA TYR A 14 -46.46 5.40 -19.83
C TYR A 14 -47.03 6.73 -19.30
N MET A 15 -47.79 6.71 -18.21
CA MET A 15 -48.32 7.93 -17.59
C MET A 15 -47.21 8.91 -17.19
N THR A 16 -46.07 8.40 -16.71
CA THR A 16 -44.93 9.24 -16.31
C THR A 16 -44.28 9.91 -17.53
N GLU A 17 -44.13 9.20 -18.65
CA GLU A 17 -43.61 9.76 -19.90
C GLU A 17 -44.53 10.84 -20.48
N ILE A 18 -45.84 10.60 -20.51
CA ILE A 18 -46.84 11.58 -20.96
C ILE A 18 -46.86 12.80 -20.03
N GLN A 19 -46.76 12.59 -18.71
CA GLN A 19 -46.65 13.69 -17.76
C GLN A 19 -45.41 14.55 -18.02
N GLN A 20 -44.24 13.94 -18.27
CA GLN A 20 -43.03 14.69 -18.61
C GLN A 20 -43.17 15.46 -19.92
N THR A 21 -43.86 14.89 -20.90
CA THR A 21 -44.13 15.54 -22.19
C THR A 21 -45.06 16.75 -22.03
N LEU A 22 -46.12 16.61 -21.24
CA LEU A 22 -47.05 17.71 -20.94
C LEU A 22 -46.40 18.82 -20.09
N LEU A 23 -45.52 18.45 -19.15
CA LEU A 23 -44.73 19.41 -18.37
C LEU A 23 -43.78 20.22 -19.25
N LYS A 24 -43.14 19.60 -20.25
CA LYS A 24 -42.32 20.30 -21.26
C LYS A 24 -43.15 21.27 -22.11
N GLN A 25 -44.45 21.00 -22.27
CA GLN A 25 -45.42 21.87 -22.93
C GLN A 25 -46.08 22.88 -21.98
N GLY A 26 -45.62 22.99 -20.73
CA GLY A 26 -46.10 23.96 -19.74
C GLY A 26 -47.44 23.61 -19.09
N LYS A 27 -48.02 22.43 -19.34
CA LYS A 27 -49.27 21.97 -18.73
C LYS A 27 -48.98 21.04 -17.56
N LYS A 28 -49.50 21.38 -16.37
CA LYS A 28 -49.37 20.57 -15.16
C LYS A 28 -50.74 19.97 -14.80
N LEU A 29 -50.89 18.67 -14.99
CA LEU A 29 -52.08 17.92 -14.58
C LEU A 29 -51.78 17.12 -13.31
N SER A 30 -52.80 16.95 -12.45
CA SER A 30 -52.69 16.11 -11.27
C SER A 30 -52.69 14.62 -11.63
N MET A 31 -52.17 13.77 -10.74
CA MET A 31 -52.10 12.32 -10.99
C MET A 31 -53.47 11.64 -11.26
N PRO A 32 -54.56 11.99 -10.56
CA PRO A 32 -55.89 11.44 -10.87
C PRO A 32 -56.38 11.85 -12.27
N GLU A 33 -56.16 13.11 -12.68
CA GLU A 33 -56.55 13.62 -13.99
C GLU A 33 -55.72 12.98 -15.11
N MET A 34 -54.43 12.73 -14.86
CA MET A 34 -53.53 12.04 -15.78
C MET A 34 -54.01 10.61 -16.10
N SER A 35 -54.49 9.90 -15.08
CA SER A 35 -55.02 8.54 -15.24
C SER A 35 -56.28 8.51 -16.09
N VAL A 36 -57.13 9.53 -16.05
CA VAL A 36 -58.32 9.64 -16.91
C VAL A 36 -57.91 10.01 -18.33
N TYR A 37 -56.97 10.96 -18.47
CA TYR A 37 -56.46 11.42 -19.76
C TYR A 37 -55.79 10.29 -20.55
N CYS A 38 -54.91 9.52 -19.91
CA CYS A 38 -54.12 8.48 -20.56
C CYS A 38 -54.90 7.18 -20.79
N LYS A 39 -56.07 6.99 -20.17
CA LYS A 39 -56.80 5.71 -20.21
C LYS A 39 -57.27 5.36 -21.61
N LYS A 40 -57.88 6.33 -22.30
CA LYS A 40 -58.42 6.14 -23.65
C LYS A 40 -57.31 5.87 -24.67
N ASP A 41 -56.20 6.58 -24.55
CA ASP A 41 -55.04 6.43 -25.44
C ASP A 41 -54.31 5.11 -25.19
N TRP A 42 -54.20 4.68 -23.93
CA TRP A 42 -53.62 3.39 -23.57
C TRP A 42 -54.48 2.22 -24.03
N GLU A 43 -55.80 2.29 -23.91
CA GLU A 43 -56.70 1.22 -24.37
C GLU A 43 -56.59 1.03 -25.89
N ASN A 44 -56.52 2.13 -26.65
CA ASN A 44 -56.39 2.14 -28.11
C ASN A 44 -54.96 1.84 -28.63
N MET A 45 -53.96 1.78 -27.76
CA MET A 45 -52.58 1.52 -28.15
C MET A 45 -52.36 0.06 -28.57
N SER A 46 -51.54 -0.17 -29.59
CA SER A 46 -51.22 -1.52 -30.07
C SER A 46 -50.42 -2.33 -29.03
N ASP A 47 -50.54 -3.66 -29.10
CA ASP A 47 -49.86 -4.56 -28.16
C ASP A 47 -48.32 -4.45 -28.25
N GLN A 48 -47.78 -4.16 -29.44
CA GLN A 48 -46.35 -3.90 -29.64
C GLN A 48 -45.86 -2.68 -28.85
N MET A 49 -46.63 -1.59 -28.85
CA MET A 49 -46.27 -0.38 -28.09
C MET A 49 -46.45 -0.58 -26.58
N LYS A 50 -47.48 -1.32 -26.15
CA LYS A 50 -47.65 -1.72 -24.74
C LYS A 50 -46.51 -2.61 -24.25
N GLU A 51 -45.92 -3.45 -25.11
CA GLU A 51 -44.80 -4.33 -24.75
C GLU A 51 -43.53 -3.53 -24.41
N LYS A 52 -43.25 -2.44 -25.15
CA LYS A 52 -42.16 -1.49 -24.82
C LYS A 52 -42.26 -1.02 -23.36
N TYR A 53 -43.45 -0.63 -22.92
CA TYR A 53 -43.71 -0.17 -21.56
C TYR A 53 -43.65 -1.28 -20.52
N LYS A 54 -44.02 -2.52 -20.87
CA LYS A 54 -43.84 -3.68 -19.99
C LYS A 54 -42.36 -4.01 -19.78
N ILE A 55 -41.54 -3.93 -20.82
CA ILE A 55 -40.08 -4.11 -20.73
C ILE A 55 -39.49 -3.03 -19.84
N GLN A 56 -39.85 -1.76 -20.05
CA GLN A 56 -39.40 -0.65 -19.20
C GLN A 56 -39.83 -0.81 -17.74
N ALA A 57 -41.07 -1.25 -17.49
CA ALA A 57 -41.55 -1.53 -16.14
C ALA A 57 -40.84 -2.72 -15.47
N LYS A 58 -40.39 -3.72 -16.24
CA LYS A 58 -39.55 -4.82 -15.73
C LYS A 58 -38.15 -4.31 -15.36
N ASN A 59 -37.53 -3.46 -16.19
CA ASN A 59 -36.21 -2.89 -15.93
C ASN A 59 -36.21 -1.96 -14.70
N LEU A 60 -37.25 -1.14 -14.54
CA LEU A 60 -37.41 -0.29 -13.35
C LEU A 60 -37.61 -1.11 -12.06
N LYS A 61 -38.22 -2.31 -12.14
CA LYS A 61 -38.31 -3.25 -11.02
C LYS A 61 -36.98 -3.93 -10.69
N SER A 62 -36.11 -4.15 -11.68
CA SER A 62 -34.77 -4.67 -11.41
C SER A 62 -33.87 -3.61 -10.76
N ASP A 63 -33.98 -2.34 -11.18
CA ASP A 63 -33.24 -1.22 -10.58
C ASP A 63 -33.73 -0.87 -9.17
N GLU A 64 -35.00 -1.12 -8.85
CA GLU A 64 -35.54 -0.97 -7.48
C GLU A 64 -35.07 -2.04 -6.48
N LYS A 65 -34.33 -3.08 -6.91
CA LYS A 65 -33.59 -3.93 -5.97
C LYS A 65 -32.42 -3.13 -5.42
N LYS A 66 -32.72 -2.24 -4.46
CA LYS A 66 -31.73 -1.54 -3.64
C LYS A 66 -30.63 -2.53 -3.26
N GLY A 67 -29.38 -2.22 -3.62
CA GLY A 67 -28.22 -3.03 -3.27
C GLY A 67 -28.25 -3.37 -1.78
N LYS A 68 -27.80 -4.57 -1.42
CA LYS A 68 -27.65 -4.92 0.00
C LYS A 68 -26.52 -4.06 0.54
N PHE A 69 -26.74 -3.41 1.68
CA PHE A 69 -25.73 -2.63 2.37
C PHE A 69 -25.30 -3.34 3.65
N THR A 70 -24.04 -3.17 4.05
CA THR A 70 -23.51 -3.61 5.35
C THR A 70 -24.16 -2.79 6.47
N SER A 71 -23.97 -3.21 7.72
CA SER A 71 -24.43 -2.45 8.90
C SER A 71 -23.82 -1.05 9.02
N ILE A 72 -22.76 -0.77 8.26
CA ILE A 72 -22.04 0.51 8.21
C ILE A 72 -22.42 1.31 6.95
N GLY A 73 -23.32 0.79 6.10
CA GLY A 73 -23.87 1.49 4.95
C GLY A 73 -23.04 1.37 3.67
N GLU A 74 -22.11 0.41 3.60
CA GLU A 74 -21.34 0.11 2.39
C GLU A 74 -22.08 -0.90 1.52
N ASN A 75 -21.99 -0.80 0.19
CA ASN A 75 -22.64 -1.77 -0.68
C ASN A 75 -21.91 -3.13 -0.58
N VAL A 76 -22.65 -4.19 -0.28
CA VAL A 76 -22.10 -5.54 -0.11
C VAL A 76 -21.39 -6.04 -1.37
N VAL A 77 -21.88 -5.67 -2.56
CA VAL A 77 -21.24 -6.06 -3.84
C VAL A 77 -19.86 -5.42 -3.95
N ASP A 78 -19.72 -4.15 -3.55
CA ASP A 78 -18.46 -3.43 -3.62
C ASP A 78 -17.45 -4.01 -2.61
N VAL A 79 -17.90 -4.33 -1.39
CA VAL A 79 -17.04 -4.98 -0.37
C VAL A 79 -16.56 -6.36 -0.82
N GLN A 80 -17.44 -7.17 -1.43
CA GLN A 80 -17.06 -8.47 -1.98
C GLN A 80 -16.09 -8.34 -3.15
N LYS A 81 -16.30 -7.35 -4.03
CA LYS A 81 -15.37 -7.08 -5.12
C LYS A 81 -14.00 -6.70 -4.58
N GLN A 82 -13.95 -5.81 -3.59
CA GLN A 82 -12.71 -5.37 -2.97
C GLN A 82 -11.96 -6.52 -2.28
N SER A 83 -12.66 -7.45 -1.63
CA SER A 83 -12.02 -8.62 -1.01
C SER A 83 -11.45 -9.57 -2.06
N VAL A 84 -12.19 -9.81 -3.16
CA VAL A 84 -11.70 -10.62 -4.29
C VAL A 84 -10.48 -9.97 -4.95
N ASP A 85 -10.52 -8.66 -5.21
CA ASP A 85 -9.40 -7.92 -5.80
C ASP A 85 -8.14 -7.98 -4.92
N THR A 86 -8.32 -7.92 -3.59
CA THR A 86 -7.21 -8.05 -2.63
C THR A 86 -6.59 -9.45 -2.68
N ILE A 87 -7.42 -10.50 -2.74
CA ILE A 87 -6.94 -11.88 -2.86
C ILE A 87 -6.21 -12.08 -4.20
N PHE A 88 -6.74 -11.53 -5.29
CA PHE A 88 -6.11 -11.61 -6.60
C PHE A 88 -4.73 -10.94 -6.62
N GLN A 89 -4.61 -9.74 -6.04
CA GLN A 89 -3.34 -9.03 -5.91
C GLN A 89 -2.32 -9.81 -5.05
N ALA A 90 -2.78 -10.41 -3.95
CA ALA A 90 -1.92 -11.24 -3.10
C ALA A 90 -1.42 -12.50 -3.82
N ASN A 91 -2.28 -13.18 -4.59
CA ASN A 91 -1.91 -14.35 -5.37
C ASN A 91 -0.91 -13.99 -6.48
N ALA A 92 -1.15 -12.90 -7.21
CA ALA A 92 -0.23 -12.40 -8.24
C ALA A 92 1.16 -12.09 -7.64
N MET A 93 1.21 -11.48 -6.45
CA MET A 93 2.46 -11.27 -5.71
C MET A 93 3.16 -12.59 -5.37
N TYR A 94 2.42 -13.58 -4.86
CA TYR A 94 3.01 -14.87 -4.48
C TYR A 94 3.57 -15.64 -5.67
N GLU A 95 2.84 -15.65 -6.79
CA GLU A 95 3.30 -16.24 -8.04
C GLU A 95 4.55 -15.53 -8.56
N TYR A 96 4.54 -14.19 -8.60
CA TYR A 96 5.70 -13.40 -9.02
C TYR A 96 6.95 -13.71 -8.18
N ILE A 97 6.82 -13.69 -6.85
CA ILE A 97 7.95 -13.96 -5.93
C ILE A 97 8.48 -15.38 -6.17
N LYS A 98 7.58 -16.36 -6.35
CA LYS A 98 7.99 -17.74 -6.60
C LYS A 98 8.75 -17.87 -7.92
N GLU A 99 8.21 -17.32 -9.01
CA GLU A 99 8.84 -17.36 -10.34
C GLU A 99 10.21 -16.69 -10.34
N LEU A 100 10.33 -15.53 -9.68
CA LEU A 100 11.58 -14.79 -9.55
C LEU A 100 12.68 -15.62 -8.84
N LEU A 101 12.31 -16.36 -7.79
CA LEU A 101 13.25 -17.14 -6.99
C LEU A 101 13.54 -18.53 -7.56
N ASP A 102 12.68 -19.03 -8.46
CA ASP A 102 12.85 -20.33 -9.11
C ASP A 102 13.69 -20.29 -10.40
N MET A 103 14.15 -19.11 -10.82
CA MET A 103 15.05 -18.96 -11.95
C MET A 103 16.29 -19.86 -11.86
N GLN A 104 16.67 -20.44 -12.99
CA GLN A 104 17.77 -21.40 -13.10
C GLN A 104 18.93 -20.86 -13.94
N PRO A 105 20.19 -21.18 -13.58
CA PRO A 105 20.60 -21.95 -12.41
C PRO A 105 20.57 -21.10 -11.12
N SER A 106 19.82 -21.54 -10.10
CA SER A 106 19.50 -20.70 -8.93
C SER A 106 20.72 -20.34 -8.08
N ASN A 107 21.75 -21.17 -8.05
CA ASN A 107 22.99 -20.90 -7.32
C ASN A 107 23.79 -19.71 -7.89
N TYR A 108 23.64 -19.45 -9.19
CA TYR A 108 24.28 -18.33 -9.87
C TYR A 108 23.39 -17.08 -9.85
N TYR A 109 22.09 -17.28 -10.04
CA TYR A 109 21.13 -16.21 -10.20
C TYR A 109 20.76 -15.53 -8.88
N LEU A 110 20.43 -16.33 -7.86
CA LEU A 110 19.84 -15.83 -6.62
C LEU A 110 20.76 -14.85 -5.87
N PRO A 111 22.10 -15.08 -5.81
CA PRO A 111 23.02 -14.10 -5.24
C PRO A 111 23.00 -12.74 -5.93
N LYS A 112 22.82 -12.74 -7.25
CA LYS A 112 22.88 -11.58 -8.15
C LYS A 112 21.55 -10.86 -8.31
N GLN A 113 20.45 -11.54 -7.99
CA GLN A 113 19.13 -10.96 -8.09
C GLN A 113 19.06 -9.71 -7.21
N THR A 114 18.61 -8.64 -7.82
CA THR A 114 18.41 -7.34 -7.18
C THR A 114 16.96 -7.17 -6.76
N PHE A 115 16.77 -6.58 -5.59
CA PHE A 115 15.46 -6.29 -5.02
C PHE A 115 15.44 -4.84 -4.55
N ILE A 116 14.28 -4.20 -4.61
CA ILE A 116 14.11 -2.81 -4.16
C ILE A 116 13.23 -2.81 -2.92
N VAL A 117 13.78 -2.44 -1.78
CA VAL A 117 12.99 -2.21 -0.55
C VAL A 117 12.58 -0.75 -0.44
N ILE A 118 11.42 -0.49 0.15
CA ILE A 118 10.88 0.85 0.34
C ILE A 118 10.28 1.02 1.74
N HIS A 119 10.63 2.12 2.39
CA HIS A 119 9.99 2.59 3.62
C HIS A 119 9.41 3.99 3.41
N VAL A 120 8.25 4.25 4.01
CA VAL A 120 7.58 5.55 3.93
C VAL A 120 7.17 5.97 5.34
N ASN A 121 7.67 7.11 5.80
CA ASN A 121 7.06 7.80 6.94
C ASN A 121 5.93 8.70 6.45
N PRO A 122 4.68 8.52 6.88
CA PRO A 122 3.56 9.31 6.38
C PRO A 122 3.20 10.50 7.30
N TYR A 123 2.85 11.63 6.70
CA TYR A 123 1.84 12.50 7.28
C TYR A 123 0.51 11.74 7.35
N THR A 124 -0.01 11.53 8.56
CA THR A 124 -1.26 10.77 8.72
C THR A 124 -2.27 11.39 9.69
N SER A 125 -3.54 11.18 9.35
CA SER A 125 -4.67 11.36 10.26
C SER A 125 -5.48 10.07 10.18
N GLU A 126 -5.19 9.13 11.09
CA GLU A 126 -5.78 7.79 11.11
C GLU A 126 -7.31 7.82 11.15
N LYS A 127 -7.89 8.72 11.94
CA LYS A 127 -9.35 8.90 12.04
C LYS A 127 -10.01 9.24 10.70
N GLU A 128 -9.28 9.95 9.84
CA GLU A 128 -9.75 10.34 8.50
C GLU A 128 -9.22 9.39 7.40
N GLY A 129 -8.44 8.37 7.76
CA GLY A 129 -7.82 7.43 6.81
C GLY A 129 -6.88 8.12 5.82
N PHE A 130 -6.23 9.21 6.23
CA PHE A 130 -5.35 9.99 5.37
C PHE A 130 -3.89 9.57 5.60
N TYR A 131 -3.19 9.18 4.53
CA TYR A 131 -1.76 8.88 4.53
C TYR A 131 -1.10 9.56 3.33
N PHE A 132 -0.11 10.41 3.56
CA PHE A 132 0.68 11.08 2.51
C PHE A 132 2.15 11.05 2.91
N PRO A 133 3.10 10.74 2.01
CA PRO A 133 4.48 10.54 2.40
C PRO A 133 5.10 11.86 2.89
N ALA A 134 5.69 11.83 4.09
CA ALA A 134 6.56 12.88 4.64
C ALA A 134 8.04 12.60 4.33
N GLU A 135 8.40 11.33 4.22
CA GLU A 135 9.73 10.86 3.85
C GLU A 135 9.59 9.52 3.11
N ILE A 136 10.44 9.31 2.11
CA ILE A 136 10.54 8.04 1.38
C ILE A 136 12.01 7.66 1.29
N SER A 137 12.31 6.40 1.63
CA SER A 137 13.60 5.78 1.30
C SER A 137 13.37 4.53 0.47
N MET A 138 14.14 4.38 -0.60
CA MET A 138 14.17 3.18 -1.42
C MET A 138 15.61 2.71 -1.54
N ALA A 139 15.85 1.42 -1.38
CA ALA A 139 17.18 0.85 -1.49
C ALA A 139 17.16 -0.36 -2.41
N GLU A 140 18.03 -0.35 -3.41
CA GLU A 140 18.30 -1.51 -4.24
C GLU A 140 19.41 -2.33 -3.60
N PHE A 141 19.21 -3.64 -3.48
CA PHE A 141 20.20 -4.54 -2.91
C PHE A 141 20.20 -5.91 -3.60
N SER A 142 21.29 -6.65 -3.46
CA SER A 142 21.40 -8.07 -3.80
C SER A 142 22.09 -8.83 -2.67
N LEU A 143 22.02 -10.16 -2.65
CA LEU A 143 22.75 -10.93 -1.63
C LEU A 143 24.27 -10.81 -1.83
N GLU A 144 24.74 -10.84 -3.08
CA GLU A 144 26.16 -10.74 -3.41
C GLU A 144 26.74 -9.38 -3.02
N LYS A 145 26.07 -8.28 -3.39
CA LYS A 145 26.61 -6.93 -3.20
C LYS A 145 26.14 -6.25 -1.93
N GLY A 146 25.08 -6.72 -1.27
CA GLY A 146 24.40 -5.95 -0.23
C GLY A 146 23.69 -4.76 -0.84
N LEU A 147 23.68 -3.62 -0.14
CA LEU A 147 23.18 -2.32 -0.61
C LEU A 147 23.97 -1.88 -1.85
N ILE A 148 23.25 -1.60 -2.94
CA ILE A 148 23.81 -1.17 -4.22
C ILE A 148 23.63 0.33 -4.41
N ARG A 149 22.44 0.83 -4.13
CA ARG A 149 22.11 2.26 -4.21
C ARG A 149 20.90 2.60 -3.37
N ILE A 150 20.79 3.86 -3.00
CA ILE A 150 19.70 4.38 -2.18
C ILE A 150 19.11 5.65 -2.82
N PHE A 151 17.79 5.79 -2.70
CA PHE A 151 17.06 7.02 -2.97
C PHE A 151 16.40 7.44 -1.66
N HIS A 152 16.60 8.69 -1.28
CA HIS A 152 16.00 9.28 -0.09
C HIS A 152 15.40 10.65 -0.44
N GLN A 153 14.22 10.94 0.09
CA GLN A 153 13.58 12.25 -0.11
C GLN A 153 12.64 12.59 1.05
N LEU A 154 12.91 13.72 1.72
CA LEU A 154 11.93 14.41 2.56
C LEU A 154 10.95 15.19 1.66
N ILE A 155 9.66 15.13 1.98
CA ILE A 155 8.58 15.67 1.15
C ILE A 155 7.79 16.71 1.91
N GLY A 156 7.61 17.89 1.30
CA GLY A 156 6.86 18.99 1.88
C GLY A 156 5.35 18.78 1.79
N PHE A 157 4.64 19.18 2.84
CA PHE A 157 3.19 19.08 2.91
C PHE A 157 2.50 20.27 2.24
N ASP A 158 1.53 19.98 1.37
CA ASP A 158 0.66 20.98 0.75
C ASP A 158 -0.80 20.52 0.88
N GLN A 159 -1.54 21.13 1.80
CA GLN A 159 -2.90 20.69 2.14
C GLN A 159 -3.83 20.66 0.92
N VAL A 160 -3.66 21.59 -0.02
CA VAL A 160 -4.54 21.73 -1.19
C VAL A 160 -4.21 20.66 -2.22
N ARG A 161 -2.94 20.53 -2.60
CA ARG A 161 -2.51 19.56 -3.62
C ARG A 161 -2.63 18.12 -3.16
N THR A 162 -2.37 17.86 -1.88
CA THR A 162 -2.53 16.52 -1.29
C THR A 162 -3.99 16.12 -1.06
N SER A 163 -4.93 17.04 -1.29
CA SER A 163 -6.36 16.84 -0.99
C SER A 163 -6.59 16.38 0.45
N ALA A 164 -5.82 16.93 1.39
CA ALA A 164 -5.90 16.57 2.79
C ALA A 164 -7.20 17.08 3.43
N PRO A 165 -7.76 16.37 4.42
CA PRO A 165 -8.91 16.85 5.18
C PRO A 165 -8.69 18.24 5.78
N LYS A 166 -9.74 19.06 5.88
CA LYS A 166 -9.61 20.47 6.31
C LYS A 166 -9.11 20.66 7.75
N ALA A 167 -9.39 19.71 8.65
CA ALA A 167 -9.13 19.83 10.09
C ALA A 167 -8.03 18.88 10.61
N CYS A 168 -7.23 18.25 9.74
CA CYS A 168 -6.30 17.20 10.15
C CYS A 168 -4.91 17.70 10.59
N THR A 169 -4.60 19.00 10.50
CA THR A 169 -3.25 19.52 10.79
C THR A 169 -2.76 19.19 12.20
N GLY A 170 -3.63 19.30 13.21
CA GLY A 170 -3.29 18.95 14.59
C GLY A 170 -2.96 17.47 14.73
N ASP A 171 -3.80 16.59 14.18
CA ASP A 171 -3.60 15.14 14.21
C ASP A 171 -2.33 14.72 13.47
N ILE A 172 -2.09 15.29 12.27
CA ILE A 172 -0.89 15.03 11.48
C ILE A 172 0.37 15.43 12.25
N ASN A 173 0.38 16.62 12.83
CA ASN A 173 1.54 17.07 13.59
C ASN A 173 1.74 16.28 14.89
N ASN A 174 0.66 15.81 15.52
CA ASN A 174 0.77 14.91 16.66
C ASN A 174 1.37 13.56 16.27
N HIS A 175 0.92 12.96 15.15
CA HIS A 175 1.55 11.74 14.62
C HIS A 175 3.03 11.98 14.30
N ALA A 176 3.34 13.07 13.59
CA ALA A 176 4.71 13.43 13.27
C ALA A 176 5.57 13.58 14.53
N ALA A 177 5.07 14.27 15.56
CA ALA A 177 5.79 14.46 16.82
C ALA A 177 6.08 13.14 17.54
N ASN A 178 5.19 12.15 17.44
CA ASN A 178 5.36 10.87 18.14
C ASN A 178 6.20 9.85 17.34
N ASN A 179 6.24 9.98 16.01
CA ASN A 179 6.92 9.03 15.13
C ASN A 179 8.16 9.67 14.49
N HIS A 180 8.00 10.24 13.30
CA HIS A 180 9.11 10.58 12.40
C HIS A 180 9.64 12.01 12.53
N LYS A 181 9.11 12.84 13.44
CA LYS A 181 9.52 14.23 13.72
C LYS A 181 9.45 15.20 12.53
N ILE A 182 8.73 14.88 11.45
CA ILE A 182 8.57 15.76 10.28
C ILE A 182 7.19 16.42 10.33
N ASN A 183 7.11 17.66 10.80
CA ASN A 183 5.84 18.38 10.87
C ASN A 183 5.46 19.02 9.51
N VAL A 184 4.20 19.45 9.37
CA VAL A 184 3.71 20.04 8.10
C VAL A 184 4.21 21.45 7.82
N PHE A 185 4.81 22.13 8.80
CA PHE A 185 5.32 23.50 8.67
C PHE A 185 6.75 23.53 8.12
N LEU A 186 7.41 22.38 8.01
CA LEU A 186 8.74 22.28 7.44
C LEU A 186 8.69 22.50 5.92
N MET A 187 9.60 23.35 5.45
CA MET A 187 9.70 23.72 4.04
C MET A 187 10.56 22.71 3.27
N PHE A 188 10.01 21.52 3.03
CA PHE A 188 10.62 20.50 2.18
C PHE A 188 10.13 20.57 0.73
N PRO A 189 10.83 19.94 -0.23
CA PRO A 189 10.40 19.89 -1.62
C PRO A 189 8.97 19.35 -1.77
N ASN A 190 8.12 20.12 -2.43
CA ASN A 190 6.71 19.78 -2.64
C ASN A 190 6.35 19.71 -4.14
N ASN A 191 7.34 19.63 -5.03
CA ASN A 191 7.10 19.34 -6.45
C ASN A 191 6.85 17.84 -6.62
N TYR A 192 5.59 17.43 -6.43
CA TYR A 192 5.18 16.03 -6.42
C TYR A 192 5.42 15.32 -7.75
N THR A 193 5.26 16.00 -8.88
CA THR A 193 5.58 15.45 -10.21
C THR A 193 7.06 15.12 -10.32
N LYS A 194 7.95 16.06 -9.95
CA LYS A 194 9.40 15.81 -9.96
C LYS A 194 9.79 14.68 -9.01
N ILE A 195 9.19 14.60 -7.83
CA ILE A 195 9.45 13.53 -6.86
C ILE A 195 9.01 12.16 -7.41
N LEU A 196 7.81 12.09 -8.00
CA LEU A 196 7.30 10.87 -8.62
C LEU A 196 8.21 10.39 -9.77
N LEU A 197 8.66 11.30 -10.63
CA LEU A 197 9.59 10.96 -11.72
C LEU A 197 10.92 10.43 -11.18
N LYS A 198 11.46 10.99 -10.09
CA LYS A 198 12.66 10.43 -9.44
C LYS A 198 12.43 9.02 -8.90
N ILE A 199 11.28 8.75 -8.28
CA ILE A 199 10.91 7.42 -7.78
C ILE A 199 10.87 6.42 -8.94
N ILE A 200 10.19 6.77 -10.03
CA ILE A 200 10.11 5.93 -11.23
C ILE A 200 11.51 5.73 -11.82
N GLY A 201 12.30 6.80 -11.95
CA GLY A 201 13.66 6.72 -12.47
C GLY A 201 14.58 5.85 -11.64
N PHE A 202 14.43 5.87 -10.31
CA PHE A 202 15.14 4.96 -9.42
C PHE A 202 14.72 3.51 -9.67
N ILE A 203 13.42 3.21 -9.71
CA ILE A 203 12.92 1.85 -9.97
C ILE A 203 13.42 1.31 -11.33
N MET A 204 13.39 2.15 -12.37
CA MET A 204 13.81 1.76 -13.73
C MET A 204 15.32 1.78 -13.94
N ASN A 205 16.08 2.32 -12.99
CA ASN A 205 17.50 2.62 -13.14
C ASN A 205 17.84 3.49 -14.37
N LYS A 206 17.06 4.55 -14.61
CA LYS A 206 17.30 5.51 -15.69
C LYS A 206 16.62 6.85 -15.39
N GLU A 207 17.12 7.93 -15.98
CA GLU A 207 16.38 9.19 -15.97
C GLU A 207 15.09 9.06 -16.80
N VAL A 208 14.02 9.67 -16.31
CA VAL A 208 12.69 9.63 -16.93
C VAL A 208 12.08 11.02 -16.93
N ASP A 209 11.24 11.27 -17.93
CA ASP A 209 10.41 12.46 -18.05
C ASP A 209 8.92 12.10 -17.91
N GLU A 210 8.05 13.10 -18.06
CA GLU A 210 6.59 12.91 -17.93
C GLU A 210 5.99 11.97 -18.97
N ALA A 211 6.70 11.64 -20.07
CA ALA A 211 6.19 10.72 -21.07
C ALA A 211 6.01 9.30 -20.51
N VAL A 212 6.83 8.91 -19.52
CA VAL A 212 6.76 7.60 -18.86
C VAL A 212 5.40 7.37 -18.17
N LEU A 213 4.74 8.45 -17.72
CA LEU A 213 3.43 8.41 -17.06
C LEU A 213 2.26 8.23 -18.03
N ASN A 214 2.55 8.05 -19.32
CA ASN A 214 1.54 7.75 -20.34
C ASN A 214 1.87 6.47 -21.11
N ASP A 215 2.94 5.75 -20.73
CA ASP A 215 3.35 4.52 -21.40
C ASP A 215 2.53 3.33 -20.86
N PRO A 216 1.63 2.73 -21.68
CA PRO A 216 0.84 1.57 -21.25
C PRO A 216 1.65 0.28 -21.21
N THR A 217 2.86 0.27 -21.77
CA THR A 217 3.78 -0.87 -21.80
C THR A 217 4.79 -0.85 -20.66
N LEU A 218 4.70 0.15 -19.79
CA LEU A 218 5.58 0.31 -18.65
C LEU A 218 5.40 -0.85 -17.67
N ASP A 219 6.38 -1.75 -17.64
CA ASP A 219 6.51 -2.82 -16.65
C ASP A 219 7.73 -2.53 -15.76
N MET A 220 7.50 -2.44 -14.46
CA MET A 220 8.54 -2.09 -13.48
C MET A 220 8.62 -3.14 -12.38
N PRO A 221 9.82 -3.48 -11.88
CA PRO A 221 9.94 -4.42 -10.78
C PRO A 221 9.18 -3.92 -9.56
N PRO A 222 8.59 -4.84 -8.76
CA PRO A 222 7.90 -4.45 -7.54
C PRO A 222 8.89 -3.91 -6.51
N VAL A 223 8.35 -3.08 -5.62
CA VAL A 223 9.05 -2.58 -4.43
C VAL A 223 8.52 -3.31 -3.20
N TYR A 224 9.39 -3.62 -2.25
CA TYR A 224 9.07 -4.45 -1.09
C TYR A 224 9.08 -3.65 0.21
N THR A 225 8.03 -3.75 1.00
CA THR A 225 7.94 -3.14 2.34
C THR A 225 7.61 -4.21 3.39
N ALA A 226 8.10 -4.06 4.62
CA ALA A 226 7.87 -5.01 5.70
C ALA A 226 6.78 -4.53 6.64
N HIS A 227 6.07 -5.46 7.28
CA HIS A 227 5.16 -5.11 8.37
C HIS A 227 5.92 -4.57 9.59
N THR A 228 5.30 -3.61 10.29
CA THR A 228 5.63 -3.32 11.68
C THR A 228 4.64 -4.05 12.60
N PRO A 229 4.98 -4.31 13.87
CA PRO A 229 4.09 -5.04 14.79
C PRO A 229 2.75 -4.34 15.06
N ILE A 230 2.67 -3.04 14.77
CA ILE A 230 1.56 -2.16 15.14
C ILE A 230 0.75 -1.76 13.90
N ASP A 231 1.39 -1.61 12.73
CA ASP A 231 0.77 -1.02 11.55
C ASP A 231 0.83 -1.90 10.29
N ASN A 232 -0.22 -1.78 9.47
CA ASN A 232 -0.26 -2.38 8.14
C ASN A 232 0.54 -1.53 7.15
N GLU A 233 1.87 -1.65 7.21
CA GLU A 233 2.81 -0.89 6.37
C GLU A 233 2.56 -1.03 4.88
N LEU A 234 2.09 -2.19 4.40
CA LEU A 234 1.74 -2.36 2.99
C LEU A 234 0.62 -1.39 2.59
N MET A 235 -0.42 -1.30 3.41
CA MET A 235 -1.53 -0.38 3.19
C MET A 235 -1.06 1.08 3.27
N ILE A 236 -0.25 1.42 4.29
CA ILE A 236 0.26 2.77 4.49
C ILE A 236 1.14 3.20 3.31
N THR A 237 2.13 2.38 2.95
CA THR A 237 3.04 2.61 1.83
C THR A 237 2.26 2.73 0.52
N GLY A 238 1.39 1.76 0.21
CA GLY A 238 0.60 1.76 -1.02
C GLY A 238 -0.39 2.93 -1.10
N THR A 239 -0.99 3.35 0.01
CA THR A 239 -1.88 4.51 0.07
C THR A 239 -1.12 5.82 -0.06
N SER A 240 0.02 5.94 0.62
CA SER A 240 0.89 7.11 0.56
C SER A 240 1.41 7.35 -0.86
N LEU A 241 1.93 6.31 -1.52
CA LEU A 241 2.40 6.39 -2.90
C LEU A 241 1.27 6.72 -3.87
N PHE A 242 0.09 6.13 -3.70
CA PHE A 242 -1.08 6.48 -4.52
C PHE A 242 -1.51 7.94 -4.31
N LYS A 243 -1.44 8.46 -3.08
CA LYS A 243 -1.75 9.87 -2.81
C LYS A 243 -0.72 10.82 -3.41
N LEU A 244 0.56 10.47 -3.37
CA LEU A 244 1.60 11.19 -4.09
C LEU A 244 1.33 11.19 -5.59
N PHE A 245 1.02 10.01 -6.15
CA PHE A 245 0.64 9.85 -7.56
C PHE A 245 -0.56 10.72 -7.95
N GLY A 246 -1.64 10.68 -7.15
CA GLY A 246 -2.83 11.51 -7.36
C GLY A 246 -2.59 13.02 -7.21
N SER A 247 -1.52 13.41 -6.51
CA SER A 247 -1.10 14.81 -6.39
C SER A 247 -0.20 15.27 -7.53
N ALA A 248 0.36 14.33 -8.30
CA ALA A 248 1.28 14.56 -9.40
C ALA A 248 0.62 14.41 -10.79
N VAL A 249 -0.39 13.55 -10.91
CA VAL A 249 -1.01 13.14 -12.19
C VAL A 249 -2.47 13.58 -12.27
N LYS A 250 -2.87 14.16 -13.40
CA LYS A 250 -4.26 14.52 -13.67
C LYS A 250 -5.08 13.24 -13.92
N ASN A 251 -6.30 13.17 -13.39
CA ASN A 251 -7.20 12.02 -13.52
C ASN A 251 -6.60 10.69 -13.01
N ALA A 252 -5.85 10.74 -11.92
CA ALA A 252 -5.23 9.56 -11.32
C ALA A 252 -6.26 8.48 -10.98
N ASP A 253 -6.05 7.29 -11.55
CA ASP A 253 -6.83 6.09 -11.28
C ASP A 253 -6.00 5.07 -10.49
N ARG A 254 -6.66 4.30 -9.62
CA ARG A 254 -5.98 3.33 -8.75
C ARG A 254 -5.46 2.13 -9.52
N ASN A 255 -6.16 1.66 -10.55
CA ASN A 255 -5.70 0.54 -11.37
C ASN A 255 -4.49 0.95 -12.19
N TYR A 256 -4.51 2.16 -12.75
CA TYR A 256 -3.35 2.71 -13.45
C TYR A 256 -2.12 2.80 -12.53
N PHE A 257 -2.28 3.33 -11.31
CA PHE A 257 -1.21 3.35 -10.31
C PHE A 257 -0.69 1.94 -9.96
N ASN A 258 -1.59 0.98 -9.69
CA ASN A 258 -1.22 -0.39 -9.31
C ASN A 258 -0.47 -1.13 -10.45
N ASN A 259 -0.69 -0.75 -11.71
CA ASN A 259 0.06 -1.28 -12.85
C ASN A 259 1.48 -0.72 -12.91
N ILE A 260 1.67 0.54 -12.53
CA ILE A 260 2.97 1.22 -12.56
C ILE A 260 3.81 0.80 -11.33
N ILE A 261 3.30 1.02 -10.12
CA ILE A 261 4.05 0.75 -8.88
C ILE A 261 3.38 -0.37 -8.11
N ARG A 262 3.97 -1.56 -8.20
CA ARG A 262 3.57 -2.74 -7.42
C ARG A 262 4.30 -2.74 -6.08
N VAL A 263 3.55 -2.64 -4.98
CA VAL A 263 4.09 -2.73 -3.62
C VAL A 263 3.80 -4.11 -3.06
N TYR A 264 4.84 -4.87 -2.72
CA TYR A 264 4.78 -6.25 -2.24
C TYR A 264 5.31 -6.40 -0.81
N HIS A 265 4.97 -7.51 -0.16
CA HIS A 265 5.41 -7.82 1.20
C HIS A 265 6.84 -8.34 1.22
N LEU A 266 7.72 -7.63 1.92
CA LEU A 266 9.08 -8.08 2.20
C LEU A 266 9.09 -9.33 3.09
N ASP A 267 8.10 -9.49 3.98
CA ASP A 267 7.97 -10.67 4.84
C ASP A 267 7.84 -11.95 4.00
N LYS A 268 6.98 -11.91 2.99
CA LYS A 268 6.80 -13.03 2.06
C LYS A 268 8.05 -13.27 1.23
N LEU A 269 8.69 -12.21 0.74
CA LEU A 269 9.95 -12.32 0.01
C LEU A 269 11.03 -12.99 0.88
N LEU A 270 11.25 -12.54 2.12
CA LEU A 270 12.24 -13.11 3.03
C LEU A 270 11.97 -14.59 3.32
N MET A 271 10.70 -14.95 3.57
CA MET A 271 10.32 -16.34 3.81
C MET A 271 10.68 -17.23 2.62
N GLU A 272 10.25 -16.84 1.42
CA GLU A 272 10.48 -17.62 0.22
C GLU A 272 11.97 -17.67 -0.15
N LEU A 273 12.65 -16.52 -0.08
CA LEU A 273 14.08 -16.39 -0.37
C LEU A 273 14.90 -17.28 0.57
N LYS A 274 14.67 -17.22 1.88
CA LYS A 274 15.42 -18.02 2.85
C LYS A 274 15.16 -19.51 2.67
N ASN A 275 13.92 -19.93 2.42
CA ASN A 275 13.60 -21.33 2.12
C ASN A 275 14.28 -21.80 0.85
N ARG A 276 14.36 -20.95 -0.19
CA ARG A 276 15.03 -21.27 -1.44
C ARG A 276 16.53 -21.40 -1.26
N CYS A 277 17.15 -20.49 -0.52
CA CYS A 277 18.56 -20.57 -0.12
C CYS A 277 18.88 -21.87 0.63
N HIS A 278 18.03 -22.24 1.59
CA HIS A 278 18.17 -23.48 2.36
C HIS A 278 18.11 -24.71 1.46
N LYS A 279 17.12 -24.78 0.56
CA LYS A 279 16.97 -25.89 -0.39
C LYS A 279 18.15 -26.01 -1.37
N ILE A 280 18.78 -24.90 -1.76
CA ILE A 280 19.98 -24.93 -2.61
C ILE A 280 21.17 -25.55 -1.86
N ARG A 281 21.36 -25.19 -0.59
CA ARG A 281 22.46 -25.71 0.22
C ARG A 281 22.23 -27.15 0.69
N TYR A 282 20.98 -27.51 0.96
CA TYR A 282 20.56 -28.81 1.47
C TYR A 282 19.43 -29.41 0.62
N PRO A 283 19.73 -29.91 -0.60
CA PRO A 283 18.69 -30.38 -1.55
C PRO A 283 17.85 -31.55 -1.06
N GLU A 284 18.38 -32.37 -0.15
CA GLU A 284 17.72 -33.55 0.42
C GLU A 284 16.83 -33.22 1.62
N SER A 285 16.88 -31.99 2.14
CA SER A 285 16.07 -31.56 3.27
C SER A 285 14.68 -31.16 2.79
N GLU A 286 13.65 -31.79 3.37
CA GLU A 286 12.25 -31.36 3.19
C GLU A 286 11.87 -30.20 4.13
N ASP A 287 12.73 -29.89 5.10
CA ASP A 287 12.47 -28.87 6.11
C ASP A 287 12.57 -27.45 5.53
N LEU A 288 11.63 -26.60 5.94
CA LEU A 288 11.66 -25.17 5.63
C LEU A 288 12.47 -24.41 6.68
N ALA A 289 13.44 -23.60 6.24
CA ALA A 289 14.22 -22.74 7.13
C ALA A 289 13.40 -21.58 7.75
N LEU A 290 12.25 -21.25 7.14
CA LEU A 290 11.27 -20.29 7.65
C LEU A 290 9.86 -20.73 7.20
N PRO A 291 9.10 -21.44 8.07
CA PRO A 291 7.87 -22.11 7.65
C PRO A 291 6.67 -21.17 7.47
N SER A 292 6.70 -19.94 7.97
CA SER A 292 5.55 -19.02 7.89
C SER A 292 5.94 -17.54 7.73
N VAL A 293 5.01 -16.77 7.17
CA VAL A 293 5.17 -15.31 7.01
C VAL A 293 5.26 -14.61 8.37
N ALA A 294 4.53 -15.10 9.38
CA ALA A 294 4.59 -14.55 10.74
C ALA A 294 6.01 -14.63 11.34
N MET A 295 6.74 -15.72 11.09
CA MET A 295 8.15 -15.84 11.53
C MET A 295 9.09 -14.92 10.73
N ALA A 296 8.76 -14.63 9.47
CA ALA A 296 9.49 -13.65 8.66
C ALA A 296 9.28 -12.23 9.20
N THR A 297 8.05 -11.88 9.54
CA THR A 297 7.71 -10.61 10.19
C THR A 297 8.43 -10.47 11.52
N ASP A 298 8.35 -11.47 12.41
CA ASP A 298 9.12 -11.46 13.66
C ASP A 298 10.61 -11.21 13.40
N THR A 299 11.18 -11.89 12.41
CA THR A 299 12.58 -11.73 12.02
C THR A 299 12.91 -10.31 11.54
N LEU A 300 12.07 -9.70 10.72
CA LEU A 300 12.26 -8.33 10.19
C LEU A 300 12.03 -7.25 11.26
N THR A 301 11.22 -7.54 12.28
CA THR A 301 10.94 -6.60 13.36
C THR A 301 12.05 -6.52 14.40
N LYS A 302 12.90 -7.56 14.52
CA LYS A 302 14.03 -7.60 15.48
C LYS A 302 14.88 -6.34 15.43
N ASP A 303 15.24 -5.86 16.61
CA ASP A 303 16.10 -4.69 16.73
C ASP A 303 17.54 -5.00 16.35
N VAL A 304 18.13 -4.07 15.60
CA VAL A 304 19.51 -4.15 15.09
C VAL A 304 20.35 -2.96 15.53
N PHE A 305 19.96 -2.29 16.62
CA PHE A 305 20.63 -1.09 17.14
C PHE A 305 22.10 -1.32 17.52
N SER A 306 22.50 -2.56 17.80
CA SER A 306 23.91 -2.91 18.04
C SER A 306 24.76 -2.95 16.77
N THR A 307 24.11 -3.06 15.60
CA THR A 307 24.77 -3.23 14.29
C THR A 307 24.60 -2.01 13.40
N ILE A 308 23.53 -1.23 13.62
CA ILE A 308 23.25 0.03 12.93
C ILE A 308 23.25 1.14 13.98
N ILE A 309 24.36 1.87 14.08
CA ILE A 309 24.57 2.90 15.10
C ILE A 309 23.93 4.23 14.68
N SER A 310 24.17 4.69 13.45
CA SER A 310 23.55 5.92 12.93
C SER A 310 23.44 5.88 11.41
N ILE A 311 22.23 5.66 10.90
CA ILE A 311 21.91 5.71 9.47
C ILE A 311 20.65 6.55 9.32
N GLY A 312 20.81 7.86 9.48
CA GLY A 312 19.74 8.83 9.30
C GLY A 312 19.91 9.58 7.99
N CYS A 313 18.95 10.43 7.65
CA CYS A 313 19.22 11.55 6.77
C CYS A 313 19.78 12.72 7.59
N ASN A 314 20.37 13.70 6.91
CA ASN A 314 20.93 14.90 7.54
C ASN A 314 19.95 15.61 8.49
N TYR A 315 18.65 15.54 8.22
CA TYR A 315 17.62 16.11 9.10
C TYR A 315 17.50 15.33 10.41
N HIS A 316 17.33 14.01 10.35
CA HIS A 316 17.17 13.19 11.55
C HIS A 316 18.46 13.02 12.35
N GLU A 317 19.62 13.07 11.72
CA GLU A 317 20.91 13.08 12.41
C GLU A 317 21.10 14.33 13.24
N LYS A 318 20.78 15.51 12.69
CA LYS A 318 20.80 16.78 13.44
C LYS A 318 19.81 16.83 14.60
N LEU A 319 18.77 16.00 14.55
CA LEU A 319 17.80 15.84 15.63
C LEU A 319 18.16 14.71 16.61
N GLU A 320 19.29 14.02 16.41
CA GLU A 320 19.69 12.84 17.19
C GLU A 320 18.60 11.73 17.20
N HIS A 321 17.81 11.68 16.13
CA HIS A 321 16.67 10.77 15.96
C HIS A 321 16.81 9.90 14.70
N SER A 322 18.02 9.49 14.34
CA SER A 322 18.28 8.72 13.11
C SER A 322 17.49 7.42 13.00
N HIS A 323 17.08 6.81 14.12
CA HIS A 323 16.31 5.56 14.14
C HIS A 323 14.87 5.69 13.66
N VAL A 324 14.32 6.91 13.57
CA VAL A 324 12.97 7.14 13.01
C VAL A 324 13.02 7.47 11.51
N CYS A 325 14.21 7.58 10.93
CA CYS A 325 14.41 7.89 9.52
C CYS A 325 14.09 6.68 8.64
N SER A 326 13.52 6.92 7.46
CA SER A 326 13.25 5.86 6.48
C SER A 326 14.53 5.15 6.00
N ASN A 327 15.69 5.82 6.01
CA ASN A 327 16.98 5.20 5.68
C ASN A 327 17.35 4.09 6.65
N PHE A 328 17.07 4.28 7.94
CA PHE A 328 17.34 3.28 8.97
C PHE A 328 16.56 1.99 8.69
N PHE A 329 15.28 2.08 8.33
CA PHE A 329 14.43 0.91 8.07
C PHE A 329 14.88 0.11 6.85
N VAL A 330 15.15 0.76 5.72
CA VAL A 330 15.61 0.04 4.52
C VAL A 330 16.96 -0.64 4.74
N CYS A 331 17.89 0.02 5.44
CA CYS A 331 19.19 -0.57 5.77
C CYS A 331 19.07 -1.71 6.79
N LYS A 332 18.22 -1.55 7.82
CA LYS A 332 17.86 -2.61 8.77
C LYS A 332 17.37 -3.86 8.04
N TRP A 333 16.45 -3.70 7.10
CA TRP A 333 15.91 -4.83 6.36
C TRP A 333 16.96 -5.51 5.47
N ILE A 334 17.79 -4.74 4.76
CA ILE A 334 18.90 -5.28 3.95
C ILE A 334 19.86 -6.09 4.82
N HIS A 335 20.23 -5.56 6.00
CA HIS A 335 21.09 -6.26 6.93
C HIS A 335 20.49 -7.59 7.38
N ILE A 336 19.23 -7.59 7.82
CA ILE A 336 18.52 -8.79 8.28
C ILE A 336 18.43 -9.83 7.15
N VAL A 337 17.99 -9.43 5.95
CA VAL A 337 17.89 -10.34 4.80
C VAL A 337 19.25 -10.95 4.47
N SER A 338 20.30 -10.14 4.47
CA SER A 338 21.68 -10.59 4.18
C SER A 338 22.19 -11.57 5.24
N ALA A 339 22.03 -11.25 6.52
CA ALA A 339 22.44 -12.14 7.62
C ALA A 339 21.70 -13.49 7.61
N HIS A 340 20.46 -13.52 7.13
CA HIS A 340 19.67 -14.73 7.02
C HIS A 340 19.97 -15.55 5.76
N CYS A 341 20.34 -14.91 4.64
CA CYS A 341 20.42 -15.58 3.34
C CYS A 341 21.86 -15.80 2.82
N CYS A 342 22.79 -14.87 3.05
CA CYS A 342 24.16 -14.92 2.51
C CYS A 342 24.94 -16.16 2.95
N ARG A 343 24.67 -16.66 4.15
CA ARG A 343 25.31 -17.86 4.74
C ARG A 343 25.15 -19.13 3.89
N TYR A 344 24.10 -19.22 3.07
CA TYR A 344 23.83 -20.40 2.24
C TYR A 344 24.65 -20.44 0.95
N PHE A 345 25.23 -19.30 0.56
CA PHE A 345 26.07 -19.12 -0.63
C PHE A 345 27.54 -18.88 -0.29
N ASP A 346 27.91 -19.06 0.98
CA ASP A 346 29.26 -18.75 1.49
C ASP A 346 29.69 -17.28 1.22
N ILE A 347 28.71 -16.37 1.11
CA ILE A 347 28.94 -14.94 0.93
C ILE A 347 29.27 -14.33 2.29
N LYS A 348 30.45 -13.70 2.39
CA LYS A 348 30.85 -12.93 3.57
C LYS A 348 30.15 -11.57 3.55
N LEU A 349 29.55 -11.20 4.67
CA LEU A 349 28.97 -9.86 4.83
C LEU A 349 30.09 -8.82 4.82
N ALA A 350 29.94 -7.77 4.02
CA ALA A 350 30.88 -6.68 3.89
C ALA A 350 30.38 -5.43 4.63
N PRO A 351 31.25 -4.70 5.36
CA PRO A 351 30.92 -3.39 5.92
C PRO A 351 30.63 -2.39 4.80
N GLY A 352 29.84 -1.35 5.09
CA GLY A 352 29.38 -0.37 4.11
C GLY A 352 28.21 -0.85 3.25
N CYS A 353 28.11 -2.17 2.99
CA CYS A 353 27.13 -2.73 2.04
C CYS A 353 26.11 -3.69 2.69
N HIS A 354 26.54 -4.59 3.58
CA HIS A 354 25.64 -5.56 4.25
C HIS A 354 25.36 -5.20 5.71
N TYR A 355 26.26 -4.44 6.33
CA TYR A 355 26.16 -3.92 7.69
C TYR A 355 27.06 -2.68 7.81
N ASP A 356 26.95 -1.93 8.90
CA ASP A 356 27.75 -0.71 9.11
C ASP A 356 27.74 0.18 7.87
N PHE A 357 26.53 0.52 7.41
CA PHE A 357 26.35 1.15 6.11
C PHE A 357 26.88 2.58 6.13
N ASP A 358 27.61 2.93 5.09
CA ASP A 358 28.05 4.29 4.85
C ASP A 358 27.24 4.87 3.69
N LEU A 359 26.30 5.77 4.00
CA LEU A 359 25.47 6.43 2.99
C LEU A 359 26.17 7.63 2.33
N SER A 360 27.36 8.02 2.80
CA SER A 360 28.11 9.16 2.26
C SER A 360 28.83 8.83 0.96
N GLU A 361 29.26 7.57 0.80
CA GLU A 361 29.95 7.08 -0.40
C GLU A 361 29.01 6.58 -1.50
N ILE A 362 27.73 6.38 -1.19
CA ILE A 362 26.75 5.90 -2.15
C ILE A 362 26.26 7.09 -2.97
N GLU A 363 26.34 7.00 -4.30
CA GLU A 363 25.85 8.02 -5.23
C GLU A 363 24.36 8.32 -4.96
N ASN A 364 24.11 9.31 -4.11
CA ASN A 364 22.83 9.97 -4.03
C ASN A 364 22.71 10.80 -5.31
N PRO A 365 21.70 10.59 -6.17
CA PRO A 365 21.59 11.38 -7.39
C PRO A 365 21.41 12.89 -7.13
N ILE A 366 21.30 13.35 -5.87
CA ILE A 366 20.90 14.73 -5.54
C ILE A 366 21.48 15.18 -4.19
N GLU A 367 22.27 16.26 -4.22
CA GLU A 367 22.60 17.09 -3.06
C GLU A 367 21.32 17.71 -2.48
N GLU A 368 20.98 17.35 -1.25
CA GLU A 368 19.97 18.06 -0.47
C GLU A 368 20.61 19.35 0.10
N ASN A 369 20.40 20.47 -0.59
CA ASN A 369 20.99 21.75 -0.20
C ASN A 369 20.24 22.37 1.00
N PHE A 370 20.61 21.93 2.21
CA PHE A 370 19.95 22.26 3.49
C PHE A 370 20.41 23.58 4.14
N ASP A 371 21.38 24.30 3.57
CA ASP A 371 21.99 25.48 4.18
C ASP A 371 21.03 26.69 4.37
N LYS A 372 19.79 26.57 3.91
CA LYS A 372 18.73 27.58 4.10
C LYS A 372 17.76 27.28 5.24
N LEU A 373 17.83 26.10 5.86
CA LEU A 373 16.98 25.76 7.01
C LEU A 373 17.67 26.21 8.29
N ASN A 374 17.19 27.32 8.87
CA ASN A 374 17.58 27.79 10.20
C ASN A 374 17.04 26.81 11.28
N ILE A 375 17.67 25.65 11.40
CA ILE A 375 17.38 24.63 12.41
C ILE A 375 17.63 25.18 13.82
N SER A 376 18.53 26.17 13.96
CA SER A 376 18.89 26.84 15.22
C SER A 376 17.76 27.62 15.88
N LYS A 377 16.64 27.90 15.19
CA LYS A 377 15.47 28.55 15.80
C LYS A 377 14.43 27.58 16.37
N PHE A 378 14.54 26.28 16.10
CA PHE A 378 13.58 25.29 16.56
C PHE A 378 13.95 24.67 17.92
N SER A 379 15.23 24.67 18.29
CA SER A 379 15.69 24.23 19.62
C SER A 379 15.37 25.22 20.74
N ALA A 380 15.04 26.48 20.42
CA ALA A 380 14.81 27.53 21.42
C ALA A 380 13.50 27.39 22.22
N ASN A 381 12.59 26.46 21.85
CA ASN A 381 11.35 26.22 22.60
C ASN A 381 11.43 25.05 23.58
N PHE A 382 12.57 24.35 23.64
CA PHE A 382 12.83 23.29 24.61
C PHE A 382 14.30 23.34 25.03
N SER A 383 14.64 24.21 25.98
CA SER A 383 15.50 23.89 27.13
C SER A 383 15.78 25.13 27.97
N ILE A 384 15.70 24.91 29.28
CA ILE A 384 16.06 25.82 30.36
C ILE A 384 17.58 25.94 30.43
N ASP A 385 18.01 27.13 30.83
CA ASP A 385 19.38 27.66 30.97
C ASP A 385 20.46 26.67 31.42
N THR A 386 21.60 26.66 30.72
CA THR A 386 22.93 26.79 31.37
C THR A 386 23.98 27.28 30.36
N GLU A 387 24.62 28.40 30.68
CA GLU A 387 25.76 29.00 29.97
C GLU A 387 27.01 28.10 30.08
N ILE A 388 27.88 28.15 29.05
CA ILE A 388 29.35 28.36 29.15
C ILE A 388 29.94 28.67 27.75
N ASP A 389 30.93 29.56 27.77
CA ASP A 389 31.56 30.38 26.74
C ASP A 389 32.35 29.72 25.57
N LYS A 390 32.26 30.43 24.42
CA LYS A 390 33.28 30.83 23.41
C LYS A 390 34.48 29.91 23.07
N SER A 391 34.70 29.68 21.77
CA SER A 391 35.48 30.61 20.90
C SER A 391 35.64 30.08 19.45
N ILE A 392 35.67 31.04 18.52
CA ILE A 392 35.75 30.89 17.06
C ILE A 392 37.22 30.97 16.62
N SER A 393 37.63 30.18 15.62
CA SER A 393 38.63 30.62 14.64
C SER A 393 38.52 29.78 13.35
N ALA A 394 38.15 30.44 12.27
CA ALA A 394 38.16 29.92 10.91
C ALA A 394 39.50 30.22 10.23
N THR A 395 39.94 29.36 9.32
CA THR A 395 40.83 29.75 8.19
C THR A 395 40.92 28.61 7.17
N SER A 396 40.62 28.96 5.90
CA SER A 396 41.24 28.51 4.63
C SER A 396 41.39 26.99 4.36
N SER A 397 41.20 26.42 3.18
CA SER A 397 41.32 26.89 1.80
C SER A 397 41.06 25.67 0.90
N PHE A 398 40.42 25.85 -0.25
CA PHE A 398 40.34 24.82 -1.29
C PHE A 398 41.71 24.60 -1.96
N PRO A 399 42.00 23.36 -2.40
CA PRO A 399 42.76 23.14 -3.62
C PRO A 399 41.92 22.41 -4.68
N ALA A 400 42.29 22.67 -5.95
CA ALA A 400 41.65 22.17 -7.15
C ALA A 400 42.43 20.99 -7.77
N LEU A 401 41.66 20.16 -8.50
CA LEU A 401 41.98 19.21 -9.57
C LEU A 401 42.94 18.04 -9.29
N ASP A 402 42.47 16.82 -9.59
CA ASP A 402 43.06 16.06 -10.70
C ASP A 402 42.11 14.98 -11.27
N ASN A 403 42.00 15.01 -12.60
CA ASN A 403 41.28 14.05 -13.44
C ASN A 403 42.05 12.73 -13.54
N LYS A 404 41.38 11.59 -13.35
CA LYS A 404 41.77 10.33 -14.02
C LYS A 404 40.63 9.31 -14.13
N SER A 405 40.29 9.01 -15.38
CA SER A 405 39.90 7.70 -15.93
C SER A 405 38.65 7.01 -15.36
N SER A 406 37.50 7.29 -15.96
CA SER A 406 36.29 6.46 -15.86
C SER A 406 36.49 5.14 -16.62
N ASN A 407 36.58 4.03 -15.88
CA ASN A 407 36.35 2.70 -16.44
C ASN A 407 34.85 2.51 -16.67
N ALA A 408 34.51 2.00 -17.85
CA ALA A 408 33.15 1.75 -18.31
C ALA A 408 32.38 0.83 -17.34
N ILE A 409 31.36 1.39 -16.70
CA ILE A 409 30.40 0.66 -15.87
C ILE A 409 29.44 -0.10 -16.80
N GLN A 410 29.46 -1.43 -16.70
CA GLN A 410 28.52 -2.31 -17.40
C GLN A 410 27.11 -2.13 -16.84
N LYS A 411 26.14 -1.91 -17.73
CA LYS A 411 24.71 -1.78 -17.42
C LYS A 411 24.18 -3.05 -16.75
N PRO A 412 23.43 -2.98 -15.63
CA PRO A 412 22.78 -4.15 -15.08
C PRO A 412 21.60 -4.57 -15.98
N VAL A 413 21.61 -5.84 -16.38
CA VAL A 413 20.48 -6.53 -17.02
C VAL A 413 19.59 -7.03 -15.89
N TRP A 414 18.39 -6.46 -15.76
CA TRP A 414 17.35 -7.01 -14.89
C TRP A 414 16.81 -8.26 -15.56
N ASN A 415 17.02 -9.40 -14.92
CA ASN A 415 16.55 -10.67 -15.44
C ASN A 415 15.07 -10.83 -15.06
N ILE A 416 14.21 -10.91 -16.06
CA ILE A 416 12.76 -11.00 -15.94
C ILE A 416 12.34 -12.46 -16.19
N PRO A 417 11.41 -13.04 -15.42
CA PRO A 417 10.78 -14.30 -15.80
C PRO A 417 9.84 -14.04 -16.99
N GLU A 418 10.05 -14.69 -18.13
CA GLU A 418 9.12 -14.61 -19.25
C GLU A 418 7.77 -15.24 -18.85
N SER A 419 6.74 -14.42 -18.66
CA SER A 419 5.38 -14.92 -18.43
C SER A 419 4.87 -15.57 -19.71
N LYS A 420 4.80 -16.91 -19.74
CA LYS A 420 4.17 -17.63 -20.85
C LYS A 420 2.66 -17.40 -20.78
N ALA A 421 2.14 -16.60 -21.70
CA ALA A 421 0.70 -16.56 -21.98
C ALA A 421 0.26 -17.97 -22.40
N ASN A 422 -0.51 -18.65 -21.53
CA ASN A 422 -1.12 -19.94 -21.85
C ASN A 422 -2.24 -19.75 -22.88
N THR A 423 -1.89 -19.68 -24.15
CA THR A 423 -2.78 -20.09 -25.24
C THR A 423 -2.57 -21.58 -25.47
N ASN A 424 -3.42 -22.42 -24.89
CA ASN A 424 -3.65 -23.78 -25.37
C ASN A 424 -5.13 -24.14 -25.16
N ARG A 425 -5.91 -23.91 -26.22
CA ARG A 425 -7.09 -24.73 -26.53
C ARG A 425 -6.55 -25.97 -27.23
N GLU A 426 -6.58 -27.12 -26.58
CA GLU A 426 -6.64 -28.39 -27.28
C GLU A 426 -7.26 -29.49 -26.42
N THR A 427 -7.86 -30.43 -27.13
CA THR A 427 -9.00 -31.26 -26.75
C THR A 427 -8.59 -32.66 -26.33
N ALA A 428 -9.39 -33.26 -25.44
CA ALA A 428 -9.61 -34.70 -25.21
C ALA A 428 -8.57 -35.53 -24.42
N SER A 429 -9.02 -36.13 -23.31
CA SER A 429 -9.51 -37.52 -23.31
C SER A 429 -10.10 -37.92 -21.94
N ASN A 430 -11.09 -38.79 -21.98
CA ASN A 430 -11.89 -39.26 -20.84
C ASN A 430 -11.07 -40.18 -19.91
N GLN A 431 -11.16 -39.94 -18.59
CA GLN A 431 -11.05 -41.02 -17.59
C GLN A 431 -12.19 -40.94 -16.58
N VAL A 432 -12.85 -42.09 -16.46
CA VAL A 432 -14.03 -42.39 -15.65
C VAL A 432 -13.63 -42.44 -14.18
N ASN A 433 -14.30 -41.67 -13.32
CA ASN A 433 -14.32 -41.93 -11.88
C ASN A 433 -15.77 -41.91 -11.37
N ASN A 434 -16.17 -43.06 -10.82
CA ASN A 434 -17.50 -43.37 -10.31
C ASN A 434 -17.83 -42.58 -9.03
N PHE A 435 -18.92 -41.81 -9.05
CA PHE A 435 -19.67 -41.39 -7.86
C PHE A 435 -21.18 -41.47 -8.16
N PRO A 436 -22.03 -41.83 -7.16
CA PRO A 436 -23.46 -42.07 -7.34
C PRO A 436 -24.29 -40.76 -7.46
N PRO A 437 -25.49 -40.80 -8.07
CA PRO A 437 -26.16 -39.60 -8.56
C PRO A 437 -27.06 -38.93 -7.51
N LEU A 438 -27.07 -37.61 -7.51
CA LEU A 438 -28.10 -36.78 -6.86
C LEU A 438 -28.71 -35.82 -7.89
N GLY A 439 -29.94 -36.14 -8.30
CA GLY A 439 -31.03 -35.24 -8.74
C GLY A 439 -30.76 -34.20 -9.84
N ASP A 440 -31.43 -34.39 -10.98
CA ASP A 440 -31.53 -33.41 -12.07
C ASP A 440 -32.16 -32.07 -11.64
N PRO A 441 -31.71 -30.96 -12.25
CA PRO A 441 -32.68 -30.10 -12.92
C PRO A 441 -32.28 -29.71 -14.35
N GLN A 442 -33.33 -29.62 -15.16
CA GLN A 442 -33.37 -29.45 -16.60
C GLN A 442 -32.79 -28.12 -17.14
N SER A 443 -32.10 -28.29 -18.27
CA SER A 443 -32.01 -27.42 -19.46
C SER A 443 -31.63 -25.93 -19.33
N ILE A 444 -30.40 -25.68 -19.78
CA ILE A 444 -29.85 -24.41 -20.27
C ILE A 444 -30.58 -23.95 -21.54
N GLN A 445 -30.75 -22.63 -21.71
CA GLN A 445 -30.70 -22.00 -23.03
C GLN A 445 -29.54 -21.00 -23.09
N ASN A 446 -28.68 -21.22 -24.08
CA ASN A 446 -27.51 -20.43 -24.44
C ASN A 446 -27.90 -19.07 -25.03
N ILE A 447 -27.18 -18.00 -24.66
CA ILE A 447 -27.09 -16.77 -25.46
C ILE A 447 -25.62 -16.36 -25.56
N THR A 448 -25.15 -16.26 -26.79
CA THR A 448 -23.85 -15.78 -27.30
C THR A 448 -23.62 -14.29 -26.99
N PRO A 449 -22.37 -13.80 -26.87
CA PRO A 449 -22.09 -12.46 -26.36
C PRO A 449 -22.19 -11.40 -27.47
N THR A 450 -22.90 -10.30 -27.18
CA THR A 450 -22.85 -9.08 -27.97
C THR A 450 -22.03 -8.02 -27.22
N THR A 451 -21.05 -7.49 -27.93
CA THR A 451 -20.20 -6.36 -27.57
C THR A 451 -21.04 -5.09 -27.51
N GLU A 452 -21.27 -4.52 -26.33
CA GLU A 452 -21.72 -3.13 -26.18
C GLU A 452 -20.97 -2.47 -25.03
N THR A 453 -20.05 -1.58 -25.42
CA THR A 453 -19.48 -0.49 -24.64
C THR A 453 -20.61 0.38 -24.09
N ASN A 454 -20.69 0.53 -22.77
CA ASN A 454 -21.43 1.61 -22.14
C ASN A 454 -20.63 2.20 -20.99
N ASP A 455 -20.04 3.36 -21.26
CA ASP A 455 -19.50 4.30 -20.30
C ASP A 455 -20.58 4.79 -19.34
N TRP A 456 -20.36 4.59 -18.04
CA TRP A 456 -21.04 5.41 -17.04
C TRP A 456 -20.12 5.75 -15.87
N PHE A 457 -19.39 6.85 -16.03
CA PHE A 457 -18.69 7.53 -14.94
C PHE A 457 -19.67 8.39 -14.14
N ARG A 458 -19.79 8.07 -12.85
CA ARG A 458 -19.78 9.00 -11.70
C ARG A 458 -20.24 8.24 -10.47
N ASN A 459 -19.30 7.87 -9.60
CA ASN A 459 -19.51 7.87 -8.16
C ASN A 459 -18.15 7.81 -7.45
N THR A 460 -17.78 8.93 -6.85
CA THR A 460 -16.70 9.06 -5.87
C THR A 460 -17.13 8.39 -4.56
N GLY A 461 -16.74 7.14 -4.36
CA GLY A 461 -16.90 6.42 -3.10
C GLY A 461 -15.74 6.71 -2.15
N ARG A 462 -16.03 7.33 -1.00
CA ARG A 462 -15.09 7.50 0.11
C ARG A 462 -14.92 6.17 0.83
N GLY A 463 -13.77 5.51 0.68
CA GLY A 463 -13.41 4.38 1.54
C GLY A 463 -12.91 4.89 2.90
N ARG A 464 -13.57 4.48 3.98
CA ARG A 464 -13.04 4.56 5.35
C ARG A 464 -12.58 3.16 5.73
N GLY A 465 -11.33 3.03 6.14
CA GLY A 465 -10.71 1.75 6.52
C GLY A 465 -11.37 1.12 7.74
N ILE A 466 -11.44 -0.21 7.73
CA ILE A 466 -11.99 -1.07 8.78
C ILE A 466 -11.06 -1.02 10.01
N ILE A 467 -11.64 -0.70 11.17
CA ILE A 467 -11.03 -0.88 12.50
C ILE A 467 -11.42 -2.27 13.00
N ASN A 468 -10.45 -3.17 13.17
CA ASN A 468 -10.67 -4.40 13.94
C ASN A 468 -10.56 -4.08 15.43
N GLN A 469 -11.71 -3.96 16.10
CA GLN A 469 -11.76 -4.01 17.56
C GLN A 469 -11.64 -5.47 18.01
N VAL A 470 -10.48 -5.84 18.53
CA VAL A 470 -10.32 -7.07 19.30
C VAL A 470 -10.94 -6.83 20.68
N GLN A 471 -12.10 -7.42 20.93
CA GLN A 471 -12.69 -7.51 22.25
C GLN A 471 -11.92 -8.54 23.08
N ASN A 472 -11.23 -8.08 24.12
CA ASN A 472 -10.71 -8.91 25.19
C ASN A 472 -11.88 -9.48 26.02
N ASN A 473 -12.17 -10.77 25.84
CA ASN A 473 -12.98 -11.54 26.78
C ASN A 473 -12.06 -12.23 27.78
N ASN A 474 -11.91 -11.64 28.97
CA ASN A 474 -11.49 -12.35 30.17
C ASN A 474 -12.74 -12.63 31.02
N GLN A 475 -13.13 -13.90 31.10
CA GLN A 475 -13.97 -14.40 32.18
C GLN A 475 -13.43 -15.74 32.72
N ASN A 476 -12.94 -15.63 33.95
CA ASN A 476 -13.19 -16.49 35.12
C ASN A 476 -12.92 -18.00 35.05
N GLN A 477 -11.95 -18.42 35.86
CA GLN A 477 -12.10 -19.55 36.79
C GLN A 477 -11.60 -19.18 38.21
N SER A 478 -12.60 -18.92 39.06
CA SER A 478 -12.82 -19.40 40.45
C SER A 478 -11.69 -19.77 41.41
N ASN A 479 -11.84 -19.18 42.63
CA ASN A 479 -11.62 -19.70 43.99
C ASN A 479 -10.15 -19.94 44.46
N GLU A 480 -9.71 -19.64 45.68
CA GLU A 480 -10.36 -19.64 47.00
C GLU A 480 -9.82 -18.57 47.98
N ASN A 481 -10.69 -18.13 48.91
CA ASN A 481 -10.53 -17.85 50.37
C ASN A 481 -9.26 -17.13 50.89
N SER A 482 -9.26 -16.24 51.90
CA SER A 482 -10.26 -15.60 52.77
C SER A 482 -9.46 -14.71 53.76
N GLN A 483 -10.06 -13.60 54.22
CA GLN A 483 -9.76 -12.88 55.48
C GLN A 483 -8.42 -12.10 55.64
N GLN A 484 -8.54 -10.76 55.56
CA GLN A 484 -7.82 -9.79 56.41
C GLN A 484 -8.21 -9.96 57.91
N PRO A 485 -7.61 -9.31 58.95
CA PRO A 485 -6.76 -8.09 58.91
C PRO A 485 -5.59 -7.93 59.97
N TYR A 486 -4.78 -6.89 59.74
CA TYR A 486 -4.16 -5.94 60.70
C TYR A 486 -3.12 -6.33 61.80
N LYS A 487 -2.14 -5.40 61.93
CA LYS A 487 -1.23 -5.06 63.06
C LYS A 487 -0.08 -6.05 63.33
N GLY A 488 1.17 -5.66 63.59
CA GLY A 488 1.80 -4.37 63.86
C GLY A 488 2.98 -4.59 64.82
N ARG A 489 4.11 -3.91 64.55
CA ARG A 489 5.31 -3.67 65.40
C ARG A 489 6.19 -4.85 65.81
N GLY A 490 7.50 -4.65 65.66
CA GLY A 490 8.53 -5.43 66.34
C GLY A 490 9.96 -5.10 65.92
N CYS A 491 10.42 -3.86 66.15
CA CYS A 491 11.84 -3.59 66.31
C CYS A 491 12.37 -4.36 67.53
N PHE A 492 13.44 -5.13 67.38
CA PHE A 492 14.41 -5.32 68.45
C PHE A 492 15.81 -5.42 67.85
N LYS A 493 16.62 -4.43 68.23
CA LYS A 493 18.07 -4.38 68.10
C LYS A 493 18.71 -5.12 69.28
N ASP A 494 19.92 -5.58 69.00
CA ASP A 494 21.07 -5.80 69.89
C ASP A 494 21.05 -7.00 70.85
N LYS A 495 21.99 -7.92 70.59
CA LYS A 495 23.14 -8.14 71.48
C LYS A 495 24.23 -8.99 70.82
N ASN A 496 25.42 -8.38 70.71
CA ASN A 496 26.75 -8.98 70.81
C ASN A 496 27.06 -10.27 70.03
N LYS A 497 27.79 -10.12 68.92
CA LYS A 497 29.15 -10.68 68.79
C LYS A 497 29.92 -10.02 67.67
#